data_AF-A0A0N6W521-F1
#
_entry.id   AF-A0A0N6W521-F1
#
_cell.length_a   1.000
_cell.length_b   1.000
_cell.length_c   1.000
_cell.angle_alpha   90.00
_cell.angle_beta   90.00
_cell.angle_gamma   90.00
#
_symmetry.space_group_name_H-M   'P 1'
#
loop_
_entity.id
_entity.type
_entity.pdbx_description
1 polymer ?
#
loop_
_entity_poly.entity_id
_entity_poly.type
_entity_poly.pdbx_seq_one_letter_code
_entity_poly.pdbx_strand_id
1 'polypeptide(L)'
;MFLTITTTGNAEHPATDLGFLLHKHPEKAQAFSTSFGTAHVLYPEAEEQRCTAALLLEVDPVALVRRGKGKGRGGAPDAALAQYVNDRPYAASSLLAVALSNVFSSAMRGVCKARPERAARPLPLRVEIPALPARGGPDLVRRLFEPLGWAVAVEAVPLDTEFPEWGDSRYVRLVLESETLTLSDALRHLYVLLPVLDDAKHYWVAPDEVDKLLRAGEGWLPGHPEQKLITSRYLSRRWSLTREAMDRLELIRLAETDDSEVEEIDNAVEAEAEQEAKPTPLAVQRREAILTALRDRAAARVLDLGCGEGQLVRELLKEPRFTEIAGVDVSVRALTIASRRLKLDRMGERQAARVRLFQGSLAYTDKRLTGYDAAVLSEVIEHLDLPRLPALEYAVFGAARPRTVVVTTPNVEYNVRWETLPAGHVRHRDHRFEWTREEFRTWARAVAERHGYDVEFRPVGPDDPEVGPPTQLALFTLDTPAGTATEKEAKAA
;
A
#
# COMPACT_ATOMS: atom_id res chain seq x y z
N MET A 1 5.85 -15.94 -20.56
CA MET A 1 7.20 -15.39 -20.23
C MET A 1 8.04 -16.42 -19.48
N PHE A 2 9.36 -16.33 -19.46
CA PHE A 2 10.20 -17.25 -18.67
C PHE A 2 11.48 -16.62 -18.13
N LEU A 3 12.12 -17.32 -17.20
CA LEU A 3 13.53 -17.16 -16.86
C LEU A 3 14.21 -18.52 -16.87
N THR A 4 15.52 -18.55 -17.08
CA THR A 4 16.34 -19.75 -16.90
C THR A 4 17.37 -19.55 -15.80
N ILE A 5 17.74 -20.64 -15.13
CA ILE A 5 18.81 -20.71 -14.14
C ILE A 5 19.72 -21.85 -14.59
N THR A 6 20.94 -21.51 -14.96
CA THR A 6 21.97 -22.45 -15.40
C THR A 6 23.07 -22.51 -14.34
N THR A 7 23.59 -23.71 -14.12
CA THR A 7 24.83 -23.92 -13.37
C THR A 7 25.74 -24.89 -14.12
N THR A 8 27.02 -24.84 -13.80
CA THR A 8 28.03 -25.78 -14.27
C THR A 8 28.52 -26.66 -13.13
N GLY A 9 28.95 -27.87 -13.48
CA GLY A 9 29.32 -28.91 -12.53
C GLY A 9 30.74 -29.42 -12.75
N ASN A 10 31.20 -30.22 -11.80
CA ASN A 10 32.43 -31.00 -11.93
C ASN A 10 32.20 -32.43 -11.40
N ALA A 11 33.25 -33.25 -11.40
CA ALA A 11 33.15 -34.67 -11.02
C ALA A 11 32.64 -34.91 -9.59
N GLU A 12 32.95 -34.02 -8.63
CA GLU A 12 32.47 -34.13 -7.24
C GLU A 12 31.04 -33.59 -7.08
N HIS A 13 30.64 -32.72 -8.00
CA HIS A 13 29.56 -31.77 -7.83
C HIS A 13 28.86 -31.55 -9.18
N PRO A 14 28.10 -32.55 -9.67
CA PRO A 14 27.51 -32.48 -11.00
C PRO A 14 26.46 -31.36 -11.08
N ALA A 15 26.34 -30.73 -12.24
CA ALA A 15 25.40 -29.62 -12.44
C ALA A 15 23.94 -30.06 -12.22
N THR A 16 23.65 -31.35 -12.42
CA THR A 16 22.34 -31.96 -12.12
C THR A 16 21.93 -31.86 -10.67
N ASP A 17 22.85 -31.56 -9.73
CA ASP A 17 22.51 -31.18 -8.35
C ASP A 17 21.49 -30.04 -8.29
N LEU A 18 21.45 -29.16 -9.31
CA LEU A 18 20.46 -28.11 -9.45
C LEU A 18 19.01 -28.63 -9.32
N GLY A 19 18.74 -29.86 -9.77
CA GLY A 19 17.43 -30.51 -9.60
C GLY A 19 17.07 -30.73 -8.13
N PHE A 20 18.02 -31.22 -7.33
CA PHE A 20 17.83 -31.40 -5.88
C PHE A 20 17.69 -30.06 -5.16
N LEU A 21 18.50 -29.07 -5.55
CA LEU A 21 18.48 -27.75 -4.94
C LEU A 21 17.18 -26.99 -5.21
N LEU A 22 16.62 -27.09 -6.43
CA LEU A 22 15.33 -26.51 -6.79
C LEU A 22 14.12 -27.37 -6.37
N HIS A 23 14.37 -28.59 -5.87
CA HIS A 23 13.35 -29.59 -5.56
C HIS A 23 12.47 -29.89 -6.77
N LYS A 24 13.08 -30.02 -7.95
CA LYS A 24 12.43 -30.33 -9.23
C LYS A 24 13.29 -31.35 -9.97
N HIS A 25 12.70 -32.49 -10.31
CA HIS A 25 13.44 -33.56 -10.96
C HIS A 25 13.66 -33.22 -12.44
N PRO A 26 14.89 -33.27 -12.98
CA PRO A 26 15.17 -32.86 -14.36
C PRO A 26 14.34 -33.59 -15.43
N GLU A 27 14.11 -34.89 -15.25
CA GLU A 27 13.31 -35.71 -16.18
C GLU A 27 11.79 -35.50 -16.06
N LYS A 28 11.32 -34.61 -15.18
CA LYS A 28 9.89 -34.38 -14.95
C LYS A 28 9.55 -32.92 -15.21
N ALA A 29 8.91 -32.66 -16.35
CA ALA A 29 8.21 -31.41 -16.54
C ALA A 29 7.03 -31.32 -15.56
N GLN A 30 6.95 -30.23 -14.79
CA GLN A 30 5.95 -30.05 -13.75
C GLN A 30 5.17 -28.76 -13.98
N ALA A 31 3.86 -28.80 -13.76
CA ALA A 31 2.97 -27.67 -13.89
C ALA A 31 2.34 -27.32 -12.53
N PHE A 32 2.26 -26.03 -12.22
CA PHE A 32 1.74 -25.49 -10.97
C PHE A 32 0.68 -24.42 -11.25
N SER A 33 -0.51 -24.58 -10.66
CA SER A 33 -1.55 -23.56 -10.79
C SER A 33 -1.17 -22.31 -10.01
N THR A 34 -1.34 -21.15 -10.63
CA THR A 34 -1.19 -19.83 -10.00
C THR A 34 -2.49 -19.05 -10.06
N SER A 35 -2.54 -17.87 -9.43
CA SER A 35 -3.74 -17.02 -9.47
C SER A 35 -3.97 -16.31 -10.82
N PHE A 36 -3.00 -16.40 -11.74
CA PHE A 36 -2.98 -15.69 -13.03
C PHE A 36 -2.62 -16.59 -14.22
N GLY A 37 -2.53 -17.91 -14.03
CA GLY A 37 -2.19 -18.87 -15.08
C GLY A 37 -1.45 -20.10 -14.54
N THR A 38 -0.59 -20.70 -15.34
CA THR A 38 0.15 -21.92 -15.01
C THR A 38 1.66 -21.65 -15.06
N ALA A 39 2.37 -22.02 -13.99
CA ALA A 39 3.82 -22.00 -13.96
C ALA A 39 4.35 -23.40 -14.27
N HIS A 40 5.23 -23.50 -15.26
CA HIS A 40 5.86 -24.75 -15.69
C HIS A 40 7.34 -24.73 -15.30
N VAL A 41 7.82 -25.84 -14.76
CA VAL A 41 9.26 -26.10 -14.60
C VAL A 41 9.66 -27.23 -15.51
N LEU A 42 10.70 -26.97 -16.31
CA LEU A 42 11.33 -27.96 -17.17
C LEU A 42 12.83 -27.73 -17.22
N TYR A 43 13.57 -28.74 -17.66
CA TYR A 43 15.02 -28.69 -17.78
C TYR A 43 15.38 -28.87 -19.26
N PRO A 44 15.60 -27.77 -20.01
CA PRO A 44 16.06 -27.88 -21.40
C PRO A 44 17.42 -28.55 -21.54
N GLU A 45 18.24 -28.57 -20.48
CA GLU A 45 19.58 -29.18 -20.44
C GLU A 45 19.81 -29.72 -19.03
N ALA A 46 20.25 -30.97 -18.89
CA ALA A 46 20.46 -31.63 -17.60
C ALA A 46 21.60 -32.65 -17.69
N GLU A 47 22.82 -32.14 -17.90
CA GLU A 47 24.04 -32.93 -17.99
C GLU A 47 24.93 -32.69 -16.77
N GLU A 48 25.91 -33.57 -16.53
CA GLU A 48 26.82 -33.44 -15.38
C GLU A 48 27.66 -32.15 -15.44
N GLN A 49 28.02 -31.70 -16.64
CA GLN A 49 28.83 -30.49 -16.84
C GLN A 49 27.99 -29.21 -16.81
N ARG A 50 26.72 -29.29 -17.24
CA ARG A 50 25.84 -28.13 -17.35
C ARG A 50 24.38 -28.53 -17.19
N CYS A 51 23.67 -27.80 -16.35
CA CYS A 51 22.26 -28.03 -16.09
C CYS A 51 21.53 -26.69 -16.09
N THR A 52 20.45 -26.62 -16.86
CA THR A 52 19.61 -25.44 -17.01
C THR A 52 18.18 -25.79 -16.63
N ALA A 53 17.66 -25.11 -15.60
CA ALA A 53 16.25 -25.12 -15.26
C ALA A 53 15.54 -23.91 -15.88
N ALA A 54 14.35 -24.09 -16.40
CA ALA A 54 13.50 -23.01 -16.90
C ALA A 54 12.21 -22.92 -16.08
N LEU A 55 11.87 -21.71 -15.64
CA LEU A 55 10.55 -21.38 -15.07
C LEU A 55 9.78 -20.58 -16.11
N LEU A 56 8.80 -21.23 -16.74
CA LEU A 56 7.93 -20.65 -17.75
C LEU A 56 6.57 -20.33 -17.11
N LEU A 57 6.19 -19.05 -17.09
CA LEU A 57 4.84 -18.64 -16.71
C LEU A 57 3.98 -18.43 -17.96
N GLU A 58 2.94 -19.24 -18.05
CA GLU A 58 1.84 -19.11 -19.00
C GLU A 58 0.70 -18.35 -18.31
N VAL A 59 0.51 -17.08 -18.66
CA VAL A 59 -0.55 -16.24 -18.09
C VAL A 59 -1.83 -16.44 -18.89
N ASP A 60 -2.97 -16.61 -18.21
CA ASP A 60 -4.29 -16.58 -18.84
C ASP A 60 -4.80 -15.12 -18.87
N PRO A 61 -4.74 -14.42 -20.02
CA PRO A 61 -5.14 -13.03 -20.11
C PRO A 61 -6.65 -12.86 -19.83
N VAL A 62 -7.48 -13.85 -20.17
CA VAL A 62 -8.92 -13.80 -19.99
C VAL A 62 -9.28 -13.96 -18.50
N ALA A 63 -8.63 -14.89 -17.80
CA ALA A 63 -8.80 -15.03 -16.35
C ALA A 63 -8.32 -13.78 -15.59
N LEU A 64 -7.22 -13.17 -16.05
CA LEU A 64 -6.67 -11.94 -15.48
C LEU A 64 -7.68 -10.77 -15.58
N VAL A 65 -8.34 -10.62 -16.74
CA VAL A 65 -9.40 -9.61 -16.96
C VAL A 65 -10.68 -9.94 -16.20
N ARG A 66 -11.13 -11.21 -16.22
CA ARG A 66 -12.37 -11.65 -15.54
C ARG A 66 -12.31 -11.49 -14.03
N ARG A 67 -11.17 -11.76 -13.40
CA ARG A 67 -10.95 -11.48 -11.96
C ARG A 67 -10.78 -9.98 -11.66
N GLY A 68 -10.49 -9.18 -12.69
CA GLY A 68 -10.45 -7.72 -12.66
C GLY A 68 -11.81 -7.02 -12.81
N LYS A 69 -12.94 -7.74 -13.03
CA LYS A 69 -14.30 -7.21 -13.28
C LYS A 69 -14.98 -6.38 -12.16
N GLY A 70 -14.20 -5.83 -11.22
CA GLY A 70 -14.61 -4.70 -10.38
C GLY A 70 -13.99 -3.36 -10.81
N LYS A 71 -13.21 -3.32 -11.90
CA LYS A 71 -12.37 -2.18 -12.28
C LYS A 71 -12.73 -1.66 -13.67
N GLY A 72 -13.29 -0.44 -13.71
CA GLY A 72 -13.32 0.42 -14.89
C GLY A 72 -14.60 0.35 -15.73
N ARG A 73 -15.69 0.97 -15.25
CA ARG A 73 -16.64 1.65 -16.16
C ARG A 73 -16.32 3.14 -16.07
N GLY A 74 -15.54 3.65 -17.02
CA GLY A 74 -15.23 5.08 -17.11
C GLY A 74 -13.92 5.49 -17.79
N GLY A 75 -13.34 4.67 -18.67
CA GLY A 75 -12.19 5.06 -19.50
C GLY A 75 -12.54 5.04 -20.98
N ALA A 76 -11.94 5.92 -21.76
CA ALA A 76 -12.03 5.98 -23.22
C ALA A 76 -11.84 4.59 -23.88
N PRO A 77 -12.40 4.34 -25.09
CA PRO A 77 -12.35 3.04 -25.76
C PRO A 77 -10.96 2.36 -25.80
N ASP A 78 -9.87 3.12 -25.87
CA ASP A 78 -8.49 2.60 -25.82
C ASP A 78 -8.12 1.92 -24.49
N ALA A 79 -8.68 2.39 -23.36
CA ALA A 79 -8.44 1.81 -22.05
C ALA A 79 -9.14 0.45 -21.85
N ALA A 80 -10.18 0.16 -22.65
CA ALA A 80 -10.83 -1.15 -22.66
C ALA A 80 -10.03 -2.15 -23.51
N LEU A 81 -9.40 -1.71 -24.62
CA LEU A 81 -8.57 -2.57 -25.47
C LEU A 81 -7.28 -3.01 -24.75
N ALA A 82 -6.65 -2.09 -24.01
CA ALA A 82 -5.45 -2.36 -23.21
C ALA A 82 -5.63 -3.45 -22.14
N GLN A 83 -6.86 -3.82 -21.80
CA GLN A 83 -7.13 -4.94 -20.89
C GLN A 83 -7.00 -6.30 -21.58
N TYR A 84 -7.29 -6.37 -22.88
CA TYR A 84 -7.25 -7.61 -23.67
C TYR A 84 -5.95 -7.76 -24.44
N VAL A 85 -5.39 -6.65 -24.94
CA VAL A 85 -4.09 -6.61 -25.61
C VAL A 85 -3.12 -5.85 -24.72
N ASN A 86 -2.29 -6.60 -24.00
CA ASN A 86 -1.19 -6.06 -23.21
C ASN A 86 -0.04 -7.05 -23.15
N ASP A 87 1.11 -6.53 -22.74
CA ASP A 87 2.37 -7.27 -22.64
C ASP A 87 2.48 -8.21 -21.44
N ARG A 88 1.51 -8.21 -20.51
CA ARG A 88 1.63 -8.95 -19.24
C ARG A 88 1.87 -10.46 -19.40
N PRO A 89 1.32 -11.15 -20.41
CA PRO A 89 1.62 -12.57 -20.63
C PRO A 89 3.07 -12.84 -21.09
N TYR A 90 3.75 -11.82 -21.60
CA TYR A 90 5.01 -11.94 -22.31
C TYR A 90 6.19 -11.34 -21.53
N ALA A 91 5.92 -10.37 -20.66
CA ALA A 91 6.90 -9.67 -19.82
C ALA A 91 7.20 -10.40 -18.50
N ALA A 92 8.48 -10.62 -18.17
CA ALA A 92 8.97 -11.15 -16.89
C ALA A 92 8.75 -10.17 -15.71
N SER A 93 7.48 -9.94 -15.40
CA SER A 93 6.96 -8.95 -14.45
C SER A 93 6.90 -9.48 -13.01
N SER A 94 6.29 -8.70 -12.12
CA SER A 94 5.93 -9.10 -10.75
C SER A 94 5.18 -10.44 -10.64
N LEU A 95 4.50 -10.90 -11.70
CA LEU A 95 3.85 -12.23 -11.72
C LEU A 95 4.88 -13.37 -11.75
N LEU A 96 6.03 -13.19 -12.42
CA LEU A 96 7.09 -14.20 -12.45
C LEU A 96 7.75 -14.35 -11.07
N ALA A 97 7.93 -13.24 -10.35
CA ALA A 97 8.44 -13.28 -8.97
C ALA A 97 7.51 -14.07 -8.03
N VAL A 98 6.19 -13.93 -8.18
CA VAL A 98 5.21 -14.72 -7.42
C VAL A 98 5.24 -16.20 -7.83
N ALA A 99 5.41 -16.51 -9.12
CA ALA A 99 5.59 -17.89 -9.56
C ALA A 99 6.87 -18.50 -8.99
N LEU A 100 7.98 -17.76 -9.00
CA LEU A 100 9.26 -18.16 -8.45
C LEU A 100 9.14 -18.49 -6.96
N SER A 101 8.51 -17.63 -6.16
CA SER A 101 8.36 -17.89 -4.73
C SER A 101 7.46 -19.07 -4.40
N ASN A 102 6.43 -19.32 -5.19
CA ASN A 102 5.56 -20.49 -5.00
C ASN A 102 6.26 -21.80 -5.39
N VAL A 103 6.92 -21.81 -6.55
CA VAL A 103 7.49 -23.03 -7.15
C VAL A 103 8.81 -23.43 -6.49
N PHE A 104 9.64 -22.46 -6.13
CA PHE A 104 10.97 -22.66 -5.54
C PHE A 104 11.06 -22.27 -4.07
N SER A 105 9.94 -22.32 -3.33
CA SER A 105 9.87 -21.87 -1.93
C SER A 105 10.90 -22.52 -0.99
N SER A 106 11.21 -23.80 -1.16
CA SER A 106 12.23 -24.50 -0.35
C SER A 106 13.65 -24.06 -0.69
N ALA A 107 13.94 -23.86 -1.99
CA ALA A 107 15.23 -23.40 -2.46
C ALA A 107 15.52 -21.97 -2.00
N MET A 108 14.51 -21.09 -2.02
CA MET A 108 14.59 -19.72 -1.48
C MET A 108 14.86 -19.64 0.03
N ARG A 109 14.57 -20.72 0.78
CA ARG A 109 14.90 -20.82 2.21
C ARG A 109 16.29 -21.44 2.45
N GLY A 110 17.04 -21.78 1.39
CA GLY A 110 18.31 -22.50 1.49
C GLY A 110 18.16 -23.94 1.99
N VAL A 111 16.95 -24.52 1.98
CA VAL A 111 16.71 -25.86 2.55
C VAL A 111 16.80 -26.93 1.46
N CYS A 112 17.78 -27.83 1.55
CA CYS A 112 17.85 -29.05 0.73
C CYS A 112 18.26 -30.26 1.57
N LYS A 113 17.32 -31.17 1.88
CA LYS A 113 17.62 -32.37 2.68
C LYS A 113 18.53 -33.37 1.96
N ALA A 114 18.43 -33.45 0.63
CA ALA A 114 19.20 -34.40 -0.16
C ALA A 114 20.67 -33.96 -0.34
N ARG A 115 20.93 -32.65 -0.31
CA ARG A 115 22.23 -32.02 -0.56
C ARG A 115 22.42 -30.76 0.32
N PRO A 116 22.45 -30.90 1.66
CA PRO A 116 22.49 -29.74 2.56
C PRO A 116 23.77 -28.90 2.38
N GLU A 117 24.92 -29.57 2.25
CA GLU A 117 26.21 -28.89 2.05
C GLU A 117 26.27 -28.10 0.74
N ARG A 118 25.59 -28.57 -0.31
CA ARG A 118 25.53 -27.85 -1.60
C ARG A 118 24.63 -26.64 -1.54
N ALA A 119 23.50 -26.72 -0.83
CA ALA A 119 22.58 -25.59 -0.68
C ALA A 119 23.20 -24.41 0.08
N ALA A 120 24.14 -24.69 1.00
CA ALA A 120 24.84 -23.68 1.78
C ALA A 120 26.08 -23.08 1.09
N ARG A 121 26.49 -23.61 -0.07
CA ARG A 121 27.69 -23.16 -0.78
C ARG A 121 27.35 -22.32 -2.01
N PRO A 122 28.23 -21.37 -2.39
CA PRO A 122 28.15 -20.69 -3.68
C PRO A 122 28.16 -21.66 -4.86
N LEU A 123 27.47 -21.25 -5.93
CA LEU A 123 27.41 -21.99 -7.20
C LEU A 123 27.75 -21.03 -8.35
N PRO A 124 28.40 -21.53 -9.42
CA PRO A 124 28.43 -20.79 -10.68
C PRO A 124 27.00 -20.73 -11.21
N LEU A 125 26.40 -19.54 -11.17
CA LEU A 125 25.01 -19.30 -11.53
C LEU A 125 24.96 -18.34 -12.72
N ARG A 126 24.19 -18.72 -13.73
CA ARG A 126 23.80 -17.86 -14.84
C ARG A 126 22.27 -17.80 -14.91
N VAL A 127 21.71 -16.60 -14.77
CA VAL A 127 20.26 -16.36 -14.90
C VAL A 127 20.00 -15.57 -16.16
N GLU A 128 19.05 -16.01 -16.99
CA GLU A 128 18.66 -15.28 -18.20
C GLU A 128 17.17 -14.96 -18.20
N ILE A 129 16.86 -13.70 -18.53
CA ILE A 129 15.50 -13.16 -18.61
C ILE A 129 15.38 -12.40 -19.93
N PRO A 130 14.77 -13.01 -20.97
CA PRO A 130 14.77 -12.43 -22.31
C PRO A 130 13.96 -11.13 -22.45
N ALA A 131 12.94 -10.94 -21.63
CA ALA A 131 12.02 -9.81 -21.71
C ALA A 131 11.62 -9.31 -20.33
N LEU A 132 12.47 -8.49 -19.71
CA LEU A 132 12.26 -7.89 -18.40
C LEU A 132 11.79 -6.44 -18.53
N PRO A 133 10.58 -6.06 -18.08
CA PRO A 133 10.24 -4.64 -17.96
C PRO A 133 11.16 -3.95 -16.96
N ALA A 134 11.87 -2.91 -17.41
CA ALA A 134 12.82 -2.17 -16.60
C ALA A 134 12.53 -0.67 -16.65
N ARG A 135 11.61 -0.20 -15.80
CA ARG A 135 11.31 1.24 -15.68
C ARG A 135 12.46 1.97 -14.99
N GLY A 136 13.35 2.53 -15.80
CA GLY A 136 14.65 3.05 -15.37
C GLY A 136 15.80 2.58 -16.25
N GLY A 137 15.52 1.73 -17.24
CA GLY A 137 16.46 1.31 -18.27
C GLY A 137 17.57 0.39 -17.76
N PRO A 138 18.54 0.08 -18.63
CA PRO A 138 19.69 -0.76 -18.32
C PRO A 138 20.50 -0.29 -17.10
N ASP A 139 20.63 1.03 -16.90
CA ASP A 139 21.41 1.58 -15.80
C ASP A 139 20.81 1.26 -14.43
N LEU A 140 19.48 1.30 -14.30
CA LEU A 140 18.85 0.89 -13.06
C LEU A 140 19.09 -0.60 -12.77
N VAL A 141 19.08 -1.45 -13.80
CA VAL A 141 19.34 -2.89 -13.63
C VAL A 141 20.74 -3.11 -13.05
N ARG A 142 21.75 -2.41 -13.59
CA ARG A 142 23.13 -2.47 -13.08
C ARG A 142 23.21 -2.05 -11.61
N ARG A 143 22.65 -0.88 -11.26
CA ARG A 143 22.64 -0.38 -9.87
C ARG A 143 21.92 -1.30 -8.87
N LEU A 144 21.00 -2.13 -9.33
CA LEU A 144 20.26 -3.07 -8.47
C LEU A 144 20.96 -4.42 -8.31
N PHE A 145 21.69 -4.90 -9.32
CA PHE A 145 22.28 -6.26 -9.29
C PHE A 145 23.79 -6.26 -9.07
N GLU A 146 24.55 -5.30 -9.58
CA GLU A 146 26.02 -5.27 -9.42
C GLU A 146 26.46 -5.20 -7.95
N PRO A 147 25.83 -4.40 -7.04
CA PRO A 147 26.20 -4.37 -5.63
C PRO A 147 25.99 -5.71 -4.90
N LEU A 148 25.22 -6.62 -5.49
CA LEU A 148 24.92 -7.95 -4.96
C LEU A 148 25.90 -9.03 -5.45
N GLY A 149 26.96 -8.65 -6.18
CA GLY A 149 27.95 -9.59 -6.69
C GLY A 149 27.55 -10.27 -7.99
N TRP A 150 26.64 -9.67 -8.77
CA TRP A 150 26.33 -10.11 -10.12
C TRP A 150 27.18 -9.37 -11.15
N ALA A 151 27.74 -10.12 -12.11
CA ALA A 151 28.09 -9.57 -13.41
C ALA A 151 26.81 -9.41 -14.23
N VAL A 152 26.55 -8.19 -14.71
CA VAL A 152 25.29 -7.82 -15.37
C VAL A 152 25.52 -7.51 -16.85
N ALA A 153 24.99 -8.36 -17.72
CA ALA A 153 24.85 -8.05 -19.14
C ALA A 153 23.38 -7.70 -19.42
N VAL A 154 23.15 -6.45 -19.80
CA VAL A 154 21.81 -5.89 -20.01
C VAL A 154 21.75 -5.07 -21.29
N GLU A 155 20.79 -5.39 -22.15
CA GLU A 155 20.58 -4.75 -23.44
C GLU A 155 19.12 -4.32 -23.57
N ALA A 156 18.88 -3.10 -24.04
CA ALA A 156 17.52 -2.65 -24.35
C ALA A 156 16.98 -3.42 -25.56
N VAL A 157 15.72 -3.83 -25.49
CA VAL A 157 15.04 -4.49 -26.61
C VAL A 157 14.43 -3.39 -27.48
N PRO A 158 14.72 -3.32 -28.80
CA PRO A 158 14.10 -2.34 -29.68
C PRO A 158 12.58 -2.51 -29.70
N LEU A 159 11.82 -1.41 -29.82
CA LEU A 159 10.36 -1.49 -29.87
C LEU A 159 9.89 -2.29 -31.08
N ASP A 160 10.53 -2.04 -32.22
CA ASP A 160 10.33 -2.78 -33.45
C ASP A 160 11.64 -2.77 -34.25
N THR A 161 12.08 -3.93 -34.74
CA THR A 161 13.32 -4.04 -35.53
C THR A 161 13.15 -3.53 -36.96
N GLU A 162 11.93 -3.47 -37.48
CA GLU A 162 11.63 -2.91 -38.81
C GLU A 162 11.52 -1.38 -38.79
N PHE A 163 11.25 -0.78 -37.62
CA PHE A 163 11.11 0.67 -37.42
C PHE A 163 12.08 1.19 -36.33
N PRO A 164 13.40 1.23 -36.58
CA PRO A 164 14.40 1.64 -35.59
C PRO A 164 14.19 3.06 -35.04
N GLU A 165 13.54 3.94 -35.80
CA GLU A 165 13.21 5.31 -35.40
C GLU A 165 12.25 5.39 -34.22
N TRP A 166 11.52 4.31 -33.89
CA TRP A 166 10.68 4.24 -32.70
C TRP A 166 11.48 4.06 -31.41
N GLY A 167 12.77 3.73 -31.53
CA GLY A 167 13.70 3.58 -30.42
C GLY A 167 13.48 2.31 -29.59
N ASP A 168 14.05 2.34 -28.39
CA ASP A 168 14.01 1.20 -27.49
C ASP A 168 12.65 1.04 -26.80
N SER A 169 12.25 -0.21 -26.61
CA SER A 169 11.12 -0.54 -25.76
C SER A 169 11.49 -0.35 -24.27
N ARG A 170 10.49 -0.47 -23.40
CA ARG A 170 10.70 -0.51 -21.95
C ARG A 170 11.28 -1.84 -21.42
N TYR A 171 11.55 -2.80 -22.31
CA TYR A 171 12.05 -4.12 -21.97
C TYR A 171 13.55 -4.19 -22.17
N VAL A 172 14.18 -4.99 -21.34
CA VAL A 172 15.59 -5.36 -21.49
C VAL A 172 15.72 -6.87 -21.57
N ARG A 173 16.74 -7.31 -22.31
CA ARG A 173 17.29 -8.65 -22.19
C ARG A 173 18.33 -8.62 -21.08
N LEU A 174 18.19 -9.49 -20.09
CA LEU A 174 19.06 -9.54 -18.92
C LEU A 174 19.73 -10.90 -18.81
N VAL A 175 21.05 -10.88 -18.64
CA VAL A 175 21.87 -12.02 -18.21
C VAL A 175 22.61 -11.61 -16.94
N LEU A 176 22.49 -12.42 -15.90
CA LEU A 176 23.18 -12.26 -14.61
C LEU A 176 24.09 -13.45 -14.39
N GLU A 177 25.35 -13.20 -14.06
CA GLU A 177 26.34 -14.24 -13.77
C GLU A 177 27.01 -14.01 -12.42
N SER A 178 27.19 -15.05 -11.63
CA SER A 178 27.90 -14.99 -10.35
C SER A 178 28.48 -16.34 -9.98
N GLU A 179 29.65 -16.34 -9.34
CA GLU A 179 30.27 -17.54 -8.76
C GLU A 179 30.26 -17.53 -7.23
N THR A 180 29.82 -16.42 -6.62
CA THR A 180 29.92 -16.17 -5.18
C THR A 180 28.59 -16.31 -4.45
N LEU A 181 27.48 -16.37 -5.18
CA LEU A 181 26.15 -16.45 -4.61
C LEU A 181 25.67 -17.89 -4.42
N THR A 182 24.95 -18.13 -3.32
CA THR A 182 24.17 -19.37 -3.19
C THR A 182 22.93 -19.29 -4.08
N LEU A 183 22.33 -20.46 -4.40
CA LEU A 183 21.06 -20.49 -5.13
C LEU A 183 19.94 -19.76 -4.36
N SER A 184 19.98 -19.82 -3.02
CA SER A 184 19.02 -19.14 -2.16
C SER A 184 19.10 -17.62 -2.33
N ASP A 185 20.32 -17.06 -2.29
CA ASP A 185 20.56 -15.63 -2.50
C ASP A 185 20.05 -15.19 -3.87
N ALA A 186 20.42 -15.93 -4.92
CA ALA A 186 20.01 -15.61 -6.27
C ALA A 186 18.48 -15.57 -6.44
N LEU A 187 17.76 -16.56 -5.89
CA LEU A 187 16.30 -16.58 -5.94
C LEU A 187 15.67 -15.46 -5.12
N ARG A 188 16.23 -15.11 -3.96
CA ARG A 188 15.77 -13.99 -3.12
C ARG A 188 15.99 -12.64 -3.80
N HIS A 189 17.15 -12.42 -4.43
CA HIS A 189 17.43 -11.24 -5.23
C HIS A 189 16.40 -11.07 -6.35
N LEU A 190 16.17 -12.11 -7.16
CA LEU A 190 15.16 -12.08 -8.23
C LEU A 190 13.75 -11.83 -7.70
N TYR A 191 13.37 -12.49 -6.60
CA TYR A 191 12.04 -12.30 -5.99
C TYR A 191 11.77 -10.84 -5.59
N VAL A 192 12.77 -10.14 -5.05
CA VAL A 192 12.64 -8.74 -4.62
C VAL A 192 12.78 -7.77 -5.79
N LEU A 193 13.75 -7.98 -6.68
CA LEU A 193 14.16 -6.98 -7.67
C LEU A 193 13.31 -6.98 -8.95
N LEU A 194 12.73 -8.13 -9.36
CA LEU A 194 11.86 -8.15 -10.54
C LEU A 194 10.62 -7.23 -10.38
N PRO A 195 9.90 -7.24 -9.23
CA PRO A 195 8.83 -6.27 -8.99
C PRO A 195 9.28 -4.80 -8.93
N VAL A 196 10.53 -4.55 -8.49
CA VAL A 196 11.11 -3.19 -8.40
C VAL A 196 11.39 -2.61 -9.79
N LEU A 197 11.84 -3.45 -10.71
CA LEU A 197 12.09 -3.09 -12.11
C LEU A 197 10.81 -2.91 -12.92
N ASP A 198 9.83 -3.78 -12.70
CA ASP A 198 8.49 -3.69 -13.31
C ASP A 198 7.77 -2.40 -12.91
N ASP A 199 7.91 -1.99 -11.64
CA ASP A 199 7.34 -0.76 -11.07
C ASP A 199 5.82 -0.63 -11.32
N ALA A 200 5.16 -1.79 -11.40
CA ALA A 200 3.74 -1.96 -11.66
C ALA A 200 3.23 -3.26 -11.00
N LYS A 201 3.16 -3.31 -9.66
CA LYS A 201 2.59 -4.49 -8.97
C LYS A 201 1.12 -4.69 -9.37
N HIS A 202 0.81 -5.87 -9.91
CA HIS A 202 -0.52 -6.23 -10.39
C HIS A 202 -1.47 -6.79 -9.31
N TYR A 203 -1.00 -6.89 -8.06
CA TYR A 203 -1.77 -7.30 -6.88
C TYR A 203 -1.68 -6.24 -5.77
N TRP A 204 -2.59 -6.32 -4.80
CA TRP A 204 -2.63 -5.35 -3.70
C TRP A 204 -1.53 -5.62 -2.68
N VAL A 205 -0.72 -4.61 -2.37
CA VAL A 205 0.31 -4.68 -1.33
C VAL A 205 -0.35 -4.50 0.04
N ALA A 206 -0.40 -5.58 0.81
CA ALA A 206 -0.91 -5.62 2.18
C ALA A 206 0.25 -5.47 3.19
N PRO A 207 -0.02 -5.18 4.48
CA PRO A 207 1.03 -4.98 5.48
C PRO A 207 2.02 -6.14 5.63
N ASP A 208 1.58 -7.38 5.39
CA ASP A 208 2.44 -8.58 5.38
C ASP A 208 3.52 -8.57 4.29
N GLU A 209 3.41 -7.69 3.29
CA GLU A 209 4.45 -7.50 2.28
C GLU A 209 5.72 -6.87 2.86
N VAL A 210 5.62 -6.13 3.97
CA VAL A 210 6.80 -5.64 4.70
C VAL A 210 7.57 -6.82 5.26
N ASP A 211 6.91 -7.73 5.96
CA ASP A 211 7.55 -8.92 6.55
C ASP A 211 8.16 -9.83 5.46
N LYS A 212 7.49 -9.96 4.31
CA LYS A 212 8.03 -10.69 3.15
C LYS A 212 9.27 -10.03 2.57
N LEU A 213 9.27 -8.69 2.45
CA LEU A 213 10.44 -7.94 1.98
C LEU A 213 11.61 -8.12 2.93
N LEU A 214 11.40 -7.99 4.24
CA LEU A 214 12.45 -8.14 5.24
C LEU A 214 13.04 -9.56 5.21
N ARG A 215 12.19 -10.59 5.18
CA ARG A 215 12.66 -11.99 5.11
C ARG A 215 13.43 -12.30 3.81
N ALA A 216 12.97 -11.77 2.67
CA ALA A 216 13.67 -11.97 1.41
C ALA A 216 14.92 -11.08 1.27
N GLY A 217 14.94 -9.95 1.99
CA GLY A 217 16.03 -8.98 2.03
C GLY A 217 17.11 -9.28 3.08
N GLU A 218 16.87 -10.27 3.94
CA GLU A 218 17.79 -10.65 5.02
C GLU A 218 19.19 -10.96 4.49
N GLY A 219 20.20 -10.35 5.12
CA GLY A 219 21.61 -10.50 4.78
C GLY A 219 22.12 -9.63 3.62
N TRP A 220 21.26 -8.86 2.93
CA TRP A 220 21.72 -8.01 1.80
C TRP A 220 21.01 -6.66 1.67
N LEU A 221 19.71 -6.59 1.93
CA LEU A 221 18.91 -5.38 1.75
C LEU A 221 19.28 -4.25 2.73
N PRO A 222 19.65 -4.52 4.01
CA PRO A 222 20.16 -3.50 4.92
C PRO A 222 21.37 -2.72 4.36
N GLY A 223 22.29 -3.42 3.69
CA GLY A 223 23.54 -2.86 3.14
C GLY A 223 23.45 -2.40 1.68
N HIS A 224 22.31 -2.58 1.01
CA HIS A 224 22.21 -2.29 -0.42
C HIS A 224 22.19 -0.77 -0.71
N PRO A 225 23.02 -0.23 -1.64
CA PRO A 225 23.07 1.21 -1.93
C PRO A 225 21.71 1.81 -2.35
N GLU A 226 20.95 1.04 -3.13
CA GLU A 226 19.60 1.40 -3.60
C GLU A 226 18.47 0.98 -2.63
N GLN A 227 18.75 0.69 -1.36
CA GLN A 227 17.77 0.20 -0.38
C GLN A 227 16.47 1.03 -0.38
N LYS A 228 16.59 2.37 -0.33
CA LYS A 228 15.42 3.27 -0.32
C LYS A 228 14.56 3.10 -1.57
N LEU A 229 15.19 2.95 -2.74
CA LEU A 229 14.50 2.75 -4.01
C LEU A 229 13.82 1.37 -4.06
N ILE A 230 14.52 0.33 -3.64
CA ILE A 230 14.03 -1.06 -3.58
C ILE A 230 12.80 -1.13 -2.69
N THR A 231 12.91 -0.67 -1.44
CA THR A 231 11.82 -0.69 -0.45
C THR A 231 10.62 0.11 -0.95
N SER A 232 10.86 1.31 -1.49
CA SER A 232 9.80 2.17 -2.02
C SER A 232 9.04 1.52 -3.18
N ARG A 233 9.75 1.03 -4.21
CA ARG A 233 9.09 0.40 -5.38
C ARG A 233 8.47 -0.94 -5.05
N TYR A 234 9.12 -1.77 -4.24
CA TYR A 234 8.57 -3.06 -3.80
C TYR A 234 7.24 -2.86 -3.07
N LEU A 235 7.12 -1.84 -2.22
CA LEU A 235 5.89 -1.55 -1.48
C LEU A 235 4.92 -0.65 -2.27
N SER A 236 5.07 -0.56 -3.59
CA SER A 236 4.23 0.24 -4.48
C SER A 236 4.14 1.71 -4.06
N ARG A 237 5.24 2.26 -3.53
CA ARG A 237 5.38 3.62 -3.00
C ARG A 237 4.37 3.94 -1.88
N ARG A 238 3.88 2.93 -1.15
CA ARG A 238 3.01 3.11 0.01
C ARG A 238 3.84 3.61 1.18
N TRP A 239 3.83 4.93 1.37
CA TRP A 239 4.69 5.62 2.33
C TRP A 239 4.69 5.02 3.74
N SER A 240 3.52 4.62 4.27
CA SER A 240 3.44 4.00 5.59
C SER A 240 4.20 2.68 5.69
N LEU A 241 4.08 1.82 4.68
CA LEU A 241 4.78 0.53 4.62
C LEU A 241 6.26 0.73 4.33
N THR A 242 6.59 1.67 3.42
CA THR A 242 7.98 2.02 3.11
C THR A 242 8.70 2.51 4.35
N ARG A 243 8.08 3.40 5.13
CA ARG A 243 8.65 3.90 6.37
C ARG A 243 8.83 2.78 7.40
N GLU A 244 7.80 1.98 7.62
CA GLU A 244 7.88 0.83 8.54
C GLU A 244 9.01 -0.14 8.17
N ALA A 245 9.16 -0.45 6.87
CA ALA A 245 10.24 -1.30 6.39
C ALA A 245 11.62 -0.65 6.55
N MET A 246 11.75 0.65 6.26
CA MET A 246 13.00 1.39 6.43
C MET A 246 13.44 1.47 7.90
N ASP A 247 12.53 1.78 8.81
CA ASP A 247 12.81 1.83 10.25
C ASP A 247 13.31 0.47 10.76
N ARG A 248 12.71 -0.63 10.30
CA ARG A 248 13.14 -1.99 10.66
C ARG A 248 14.48 -2.39 10.02
N LEU A 249 14.73 -2.02 8.77
CA LEU A 249 16.01 -2.28 8.10
C LEU A 249 17.16 -1.51 8.75
N GLU A 250 16.89 -0.30 9.23
CA GLU A 250 17.87 0.49 9.98
C GLU A 250 18.22 -0.16 11.32
N LEU A 251 17.23 -0.68 12.05
CA LEU A 251 17.47 -1.47 13.27
C LEU A 251 18.34 -2.71 13.00
N ILE A 252 18.06 -3.45 11.93
CA ILE A 252 18.86 -4.63 11.53
C ILE A 252 20.29 -4.20 11.20
N ARG A 253 20.47 -3.13 10.41
CA ARG A 253 21.81 -2.62 10.05
C ARG A 253 22.61 -2.21 11.27
N LEU A 254 21.98 -1.57 12.26
CA LEU A 254 22.63 -1.14 13.51
C LEU A 254 23.02 -2.35 14.37
N ALA A 255 22.16 -3.36 14.46
CA ALA A 255 22.47 -4.61 15.18
C ALA A 255 23.65 -5.37 14.54
N GLU A 256 23.72 -5.41 13.20
CA GLU A 256 24.85 -6.03 12.47
C GLU A 256 26.19 -5.28 12.67
N THR A 257 26.16 -3.98 13.02
CA THR A 257 27.37 -3.19 13.26
C THR A 257 27.89 -3.24 14.70
N ASP A 258 27.07 -3.65 15.67
CA ASP A 258 27.40 -3.64 17.10
C ASP A 258 27.76 -5.02 17.71
N ASP A 259 27.95 -6.06 16.87
CA ASP A 259 28.37 -7.43 17.24
C ASP A 259 27.71 -7.98 18.52
N SER A 260 26.41 -7.74 18.66
CA SER A 260 25.59 -8.33 19.73
C SER A 260 24.60 -9.33 19.12
N GLU A 261 24.75 -10.59 19.51
CA GLU A 261 23.85 -11.67 19.11
C GLU A 261 22.40 -11.35 19.56
N VAL A 262 21.46 -11.49 18.63
CA VAL A 262 20.03 -11.25 18.84
C VAL A 262 19.41 -12.48 19.49
N GLU A 263 19.76 -12.78 20.74
CA GLU A 263 18.96 -13.67 21.58
C GLU A 263 18.86 -13.12 23.02
N GLU A 264 17.61 -13.03 23.49
CA GLU A 264 17.16 -12.65 24.85
C GLU A 264 17.33 -11.18 25.30
N ILE A 265 16.26 -10.40 25.10
CA ILE A 265 15.89 -9.39 26.10
C ILE A 265 14.39 -9.56 26.39
N ASP A 266 14.10 -10.57 27.22
CA ASP A 266 12.97 -10.48 28.15
C ASP A 266 13.36 -9.52 29.28
N ASN A 267 12.33 -8.89 29.83
CA ASN A 267 12.35 -7.74 30.72
C ASN A 267 13.24 -7.94 31.97
N ALA A 268 14.15 -6.99 32.21
CA ALA A 268 14.28 -6.23 33.48
C ALA A 268 15.64 -5.52 33.56
N VAL A 269 15.68 -4.19 33.39
CA VAL A 269 16.53 -3.31 34.20
C VAL A 269 15.84 -1.94 34.29
N GLU A 270 15.43 -1.56 35.50
CA GLU A 270 15.15 -0.18 35.87
C GLU A 270 16.44 0.64 35.73
N ALA A 271 16.44 1.61 34.82
CA ALA A 271 17.35 2.74 34.86
C ALA A 271 16.58 3.98 34.41
N GLU A 272 16.47 4.92 35.35
CA GLU A 272 15.94 6.26 35.17
C GLU A 272 16.73 6.98 34.05
N ALA A 273 16.18 6.96 32.85
CA ALA A 273 16.52 7.88 31.78
C ALA A 273 15.20 8.36 31.19
N GLU A 274 14.98 9.67 31.27
CA GLU A 274 13.80 10.37 30.78
C GLU A 274 13.48 9.92 29.35
N GLN A 275 12.41 9.13 29.21
CA GLN A 275 11.84 8.78 27.93
C GLN A 275 11.26 10.06 27.33
N GLU A 276 11.95 10.65 26.35
CA GLU A 276 11.26 11.54 25.41
C GLU A 276 10.15 10.73 24.74
N ALA A 277 8.91 11.01 25.16
CA ALA A 277 7.72 10.36 24.66
C ALA A 277 7.67 10.52 23.13
N LYS A 278 7.74 9.40 22.39
CA LYS A 278 7.55 9.42 20.93
C LYS A 278 6.30 10.24 20.60
N PRO A 279 6.39 11.25 19.71
CA PRO A 279 5.27 12.13 19.45
C PRO A 279 4.09 11.33 18.91
N THR A 280 2.91 11.54 19.50
CA THR A 280 1.68 10.84 19.10
C THR A 280 1.44 11.04 17.60
N PRO A 281 1.16 10.00 16.79
CA PRO A 281 0.96 10.17 15.36
C PRO A 281 -0.16 11.17 15.03
N LEU A 282 0.03 12.03 14.03
CA LEU A 282 -0.94 13.08 13.66
C LEU A 282 -2.35 12.53 13.40
N ALA A 283 -2.47 11.34 12.80
CA ALA A 283 -3.77 10.70 12.58
C ALA A 283 -4.48 10.32 13.89
N VAL A 284 -3.73 9.98 14.95
CA VAL A 284 -4.28 9.75 16.30
C VAL A 284 -4.73 11.08 16.91
N GLN A 285 -3.90 12.11 16.85
CA GLN A 285 -4.23 13.44 17.35
C GLN A 285 -5.49 14.02 16.67
N ARG A 286 -5.62 13.82 15.36
CA ARG A 286 -6.81 14.20 14.58
C ARG A 286 -8.07 13.46 15.04
N ARG A 287 -8.00 12.15 15.23
CA ARG A 287 -9.15 11.39 15.75
C ARG A 287 -9.53 11.86 17.14
N GLU A 288 -8.57 12.12 18.02
CA GLU A 288 -8.86 12.63 19.36
C GLU A 288 -9.49 14.03 19.33
N ALA A 289 -9.03 14.92 18.44
CA ALA A 289 -9.62 16.24 18.25
C ALA A 289 -11.07 16.14 17.74
N ILE A 290 -11.35 15.22 16.81
CA ILE A 290 -12.71 14.94 16.33
C ILE A 290 -13.57 14.40 17.48
N LEU A 291 -13.09 13.42 18.24
CA LEU A 291 -13.83 12.87 19.39
C LEU A 291 -14.13 13.97 20.42
N THR A 292 -13.15 14.81 20.74
CA THR A 292 -13.33 15.96 21.64
C THR A 292 -14.41 16.91 21.11
N ALA A 293 -14.37 17.29 19.83
CA ALA A 293 -15.39 18.14 19.23
C ALA A 293 -16.81 17.51 19.30
N LEU A 294 -16.92 16.21 19.04
CA LEU A 294 -18.19 15.49 19.16
C LEU A 294 -18.67 15.41 20.62
N ARG A 295 -17.74 15.26 21.58
CA ARG A 295 -18.04 15.22 23.02
C ARG A 295 -18.55 16.57 23.52
N ASP A 296 -17.90 17.67 23.12
CA ASP A 296 -18.27 19.04 23.49
C ASP A 296 -19.69 19.40 23.04
N ARG A 297 -20.14 18.82 21.92
CA ARG A 297 -21.47 19.04 21.36
C ARG A 297 -22.49 17.97 21.75
N ALA A 298 -22.11 17.05 22.64
CA ALA A 298 -22.95 15.97 23.16
C ALA A 298 -23.63 15.14 22.05
N ALA A 299 -22.94 14.90 20.94
CA ALA A 299 -23.48 14.11 19.84
C ALA A 299 -23.62 12.63 20.23
N ALA A 300 -24.78 12.03 19.93
CA ALA A 300 -25.03 10.61 20.17
C ALA A 300 -25.16 9.83 18.85
N ARG A 301 -25.75 10.45 17.83
CA ARG A 301 -25.95 9.89 16.49
C ARG A 301 -24.98 10.56 15.52
N VAL A 302 -23.97 9.81 15.05
CA VAL A 302 -22.84 10.37 14.29
C VAL A 302 -22.74 9.75 12.89
N LEU A 303 -22.60 10.61 11.88
CA LEU A 303 -22.20 10.23 10.53
C LEU A 303 -20.67 10.37 10.38
N ASP A 304 -20.02 9.32 9.90
CA ASP A 304 -18.64 9.35 9.39
C ASP A 304 -18.71 9.32 7.86
N LEU A 305 -18.62 10.50 7.23
CA LEU A 305 -18.80 10.72 5.80
C LEU A 305 -17.43 10.62 5.11
N GLY A 306 -17.22 9.59 4.29
CA GLY A 306 -15.89 9.22 3.82
C GLY A 306 -15.14 8.34 4.82
N CYS A 307 -15.84 7.39 5.46
CA CYS A 307 -15.31 6.62 6.59
C CYS A 307 -14.10 5.72 6.27
N GLY A 308 -13.81 5.50 4.98
CA GLY A 308 -12.72 4.66 4.52
C GLY A 308 -12.78 3.26 5.12
N GLU A 309 -11.67 2.83 5.72
CA GLU A 309 -11.54 1.51 6.35
C GLU A 309 -12.05 1.49 7.81
N GLY A 310 -12.85 2.48 8.23
CA GLY A 310 -13.58 2.51 9.50
C GLY A 310 -12.74 2.85 10.73
N GLN A 311 -11.68 3.66 10.59
CA GLN A 311 -10.82 4.01 11.72
C GLN A 311 -11.53 4.86 12.77
N LEU A 312 -12.29 5.89 12.35
CA LEU A 312 -13.05 6.73 13.28
C LEU A 312 -14.24 5.97 13.87
N VAL A 313 -14.98 5.20 13.05
CA VAL A 313 -16.05 4.30 13.52
C VAL A 313 -15.57 3.37 14.65
N ARG A 314 -14.36 2.83 14.54
CA ARG A 314 -13.77 1.99 15.59
C ARG A 314 -13.60 2.73 16.91
N GLU A 315 -13.16 3.98 16.87
CA GLU A 315 -12.96 4.78 18.09
C GLU A 315 -14.30 5.20 18.70
N LEU A 316 -15.26 5.65 17.88
CA LEU A 316 -16.63 5.96 18.32
C LEU A 316 -17.30 4.75 18.99
N LEU A 317 -17.09 3.55 18.48
CA LEU A 317 -17.65 2.33 19.06
C LEU A 317 -17.21 2.06 20.51
N LYS A 318 -16.03 2.53 20.91
CA LYS A 318 -15.48 2.33 22.27
C LYS A 318 -16.25 3.13 23.31
N GLU A 319 -16.89 4.22 22.92
CA GLU A 319 -17.62 5.09 23.84
C GLU A 319 -19.13 4.80 23.80
N PRO A 320 -19.77 4.41 24.93
CA PRO A 320 -21.19 4.09 24.96
C PRO A 320 -22.14 5.23 24.57
N ARG A 321 -21.68 6.50 24.65
CA ARG A 321 -22.48 7.68 24.31
C ARG A 321 -22.91 7.74 22.85
N PHE A 322 -22.12 7.15 21.95
CA PHE A 322 -22.45 7.14 20.52
C PHE A 322 -23.43 6.01 20.24
N THR A 323 -24.72 6.28 20.37
CA THR A 323 -25.78 5.28 20.28
C THR A 323 -26.08 4.83 18.85
N GLU A 324 -25.78 5.66 17.85
CA GLU A 324 -25.89 5.31 16.44
C GLU A 324 -24.72 5.89 15.64
N ILE A 325 -24.02 5.04 14.90
CA ILE A 325 -22.84 5.40 14.10
C ILE A 325 -23.06 4.90 12.68
N ALA A 326 -23.07 5.80 11.71
CA ALA A 326 -23.17 5.46 10.31
C ALA A 326 -21.87 5.82 9.57
N GLY A 327 -21.17 4.80 9.06
CA GLY A 327 -20.03 4.97 8.17
C GLY A 327 -20.47 4.92 6.70
N VAL A 328 -20.18 5.98 5.96
CA VAL A 328 -20.57 6.13 4.55
C VAL A 328 -19.31 6.31 3.71
N ASP A 329 -19.19 5.54 2.63
CA ASP A 329 -18.08 5.70 1.68
C ASP A 329 -18.54 5.37 0.26
N VAL A 330 -17.92 5.99 -0.73
CA VAL A 330 -18.19 5.68 -2.15
C VAL A 330 -17.60 4.32 -2.54
N SER A 331 -16.57 3.88 -1.83
CA SER A 331 -15.84 2.64 -2.03
C SER A 331 -16.46 1.49 -1.24
N VAL A 332 -17.21 0.62 -1.93
CA VAL A 332 -17.69 -0.67 -1.39
C VAL A 332 -16.55 -1.50 -0.82
N ARG A 333 -15.35 -1.39 -1.43
CA ARG A 333 -14.16 -2.07 -0.95
C ARG A 333 -13.73 -1.58 0.43
N ALA A 334 -13.69 -0.27 0.64
CA ALA A 334 -13.32 0.33 1.93
C ALA A 334 -14.32 -0.09 3.02
N LEU A 335 -15.62 -0.06 2.72
CA LEU A 335 -16.68 -0.54 3.61
C LEU A 335 -16.57 -2.04 3.96
N THR A 336 -16.18 -2.87 2.98
CA THR A 336 -15.93 -4.30 3.23
C THR A 336 -14.75 -4.51 4.19
N ILE A 337 -13.67 -3.73 4.02
CA ILE A 337 -12.51 -3.76 4.92
C ILE A 337 -12.91 -3.24 6.31
N ALA A 338 -13.68 -2.15 6.37
CA ALA A 338 -14.19 -1.58 7.61
C ALA A 338 -15.00 -2.62 8.39
N SER A 339 -15.98 -3.28 7.76
CA SER A 339 -16.78 -4.35 8.39
C SER A 339 -15.90 -5.44 9.00
N ARG A 340 -14.93 -5.97 8.24
CA ARG A 340 -14.00 -7.01 8.71
C ARG A 340 -13.13 -6.54 9.87
N ARG A 341 -12.62 -5.32 9.81
CA ARG A 341 -11.76 -4.74 10.84
C ARG A 341 -12.52 -4.49 12.14
N LEU A 342 -13.74 -3.96 12.03
CA LEU A 342 -14.65 -3.75 13.16
C LEU A 342 -15.13 -5.08 13.74
N LYS A 343 -15.00 -6.19 12.99
CA LYS A 343 -15.43 -7.54 13.38
C LYS A 343 -16.93 -7.57 13.73
N LEU A 344 -17.76 -6.88 12.93
CA LEU A 344 -19.20 -6.75 13.19
C LEU A 344 -19.87 -8.12 13.35
N ASP A 345 -19.47 -9.12 12.56
CA ASP A 345 -20.01 -10.50 12.64
C ASP A 345 -19.65 -11.25 13.93
N ARG A 346 -18.65 -10.78 14.68
CA ARG A 346 -18.19 -11.38 15.95
C ARG A 346 -18.50 -10.50 17.16
N MET A 347 -19.14 -9.35 16.92
CA MET A 347 -19.47 -8.37 17.93
C MET A 347 -20.81 -8.71 18.58
N GLY A 348 -20.98 -8.44 19.88
CA GLY A 348 -22.26 -8.67 20.55
C GLY A 348 -23.37 -7.85 19.90
N GLU A 349 -24.59 -8.41 19.81
CA GLU A 349 -25.72 -7.82 19.08
C GLU A 349 -25.97 -6.35 19.44
N ARG A 350 -25.89 -6.00 20.73
CA ARG A 350 -26.08 -4.61 21.21
C ARG A 350 -25.04 -3.63 20.67
N GLN A 351 -23.80 -4.06 20.49
CA GLN A 351 -22.73 -3.20 19.98
C GLN A 351 -22.74 -3.16 18.45
N ALA A 352 -23.05 -4.28 17.80
CA ALA A 352 -23.22 -4.35 16.35
C ALA A 352 -24.40 -3.50 15.86
N ALA A 353 -25.52 -3.49 16.59
CA ALA A 353 -26.72 -2.72 16.25
C ALA A 353 -26.49 -1.19 16.25
N ARG A 354 -25.44 -0.70 16.93
CA ARG A 354 -25.06 0.71 16.93
C ARG A 354 -24.40 1.15 15.63
N VAL A 355 -23.93 0.23 14.78
CA VAL A 355 -23.13 0.56 13.60
C VAL A 355 -23.82 0.16 12.32
N ARG A 356 -23.90 1.11 11.39
CA ARG A 356 -24.35 0.89 10.03
C ARG A 356 -23.26 1.32 9.05
N LEU A 357 -22.87 0.43 8.14
CA LEU A 357 -21.98 0.76 7.04
C LEU A 357 -22.76 0.68 5.73
N PHE A 358 -22.69 1.71 4.90
CA PHE A 358 -23.35 1.67 3.59
C PHE A 358 -22.67 2.53 2.54
N GLN A 359 -22.84 2.13 1.28
CA GLN A 359 -22.32 2.89 0.16
C GLN A 359 -23.14 4.15 -0.07
N GLY A 360 -22.44 5.28 -0.22
CA GLY A 360 -23.03 6.58 -0.53
C GLY A 360 -22.02 7.50 -1.21
N SER A 361 -22.50 8.57 -1.83
CA SER A 361 -21.66 9.59 -2.43
C SER A 361 -22.09 10.95 -1.91
N LEU A 362 -21.11 11.77 -1.52
CA LEU A 362 -21.37 13.12 -1.01
C LEU A 362 -21.65 14.12 -2.13
N ALA A 363 -21.68 13.69 -3.39
CA ALA A 363 -22.06 14.53 -4.53
C ALA A 363 -23.59 14.58 -4.77
N TYR A 364 -24.38 13.83 -3.98
CA TYR A 364 -25.84 13.76 -4.12
C TYR A 364 -26.51 13.77 -2.75
N THR A 365 -27.77 14.22 -2.71
CA THR A 365 -28.57 14.15 -1.49
C THR A 365 -28.99 12.70 -1.20
N ASP A 366 -28.89 12.32 0.08
CA ASP A 366 -29.28 10.99 0.54
C ASP A 366 -30.10 11.12 1.82
N LYS A 367 -31.38 10.73 1.75
CA LYS A 367 -32.32 10.79 2.89
C LYS A 367 -31.86 9.95 4.08
N ARG A 368 -30.97 8.97 3.88
CA ARG A 368 -30.41 8.16 4.97
C ARG A 368 -29.47 8.97 5.87
N LEU A 369 -29.02 10.16 5.44
CA LEU A 369 -28.12 11.04 6.20
C LEU A 369 -28.88 12.03 7.10
N THR A 370 -30.20 12.12 7.01
CA THR A 370 -30.99 13.07 7.81
C THR A 370 -31.22 12.55 9.24
N GLY A 371 -31.29 13.46 10.21
CA GLY A 371 -31.66 13.15 11.60
C GLY A 371 -30.51 12.72 12.51
N TYR A 372 -29.26 12.77 12.03
CA TYR A 372 -28.07 12.58 12.87
C TYR A 372 -27.69 13.88 13.58
N ASP A 373 -27.13 13.78 14.79
CA ASP A 373 -26.72 14.93 15.59
C ASP A 373 -25.48 15.60 15.01
N ALA A 374 -24.54 14.78 14.53
CA ALA A 374 -23.28 15.25 13.98
C ALA A 374 -22.88 14.52 12.69
N ALA A 375 -22.14 15.21 11.83
CA ALA A 375 -21.41 14.61 10.71
C ALA A 375 -19.92 14.96 10.78
N VAL A 376 -19.08 14.00 10.40
CA VAL A 376 -17.63 14.17 10.32
C VAL A 376 -17.19 13.95 8.88
N LEU A 377 -16.39 14.90 8.38
CA LEU A 377 -15.68 14.86 7.10
C LEU A 377 -14.20 14.94 7.42
N SER A 378 -13.58 13.80 7.75
CA SER A 378 -12.16 13.76 8.13
C SER A 378 -11.29 13.45 6.93
N GLU A 379 -10.58 14.45 6.42
CA GLU A 379 -9.72 14.33 5.22
C GLU A 379 -10.49 13.84 3.99
N VAL A 380 -11.55 14.57 3.65
CA VAL A 380 -12.49 14.18 2.57
C VAL A 380 -12.52 15.23 1.46
N ILE A 381 -12.53 16.51 1.84
CA ILE A 381 -12.80 17.60 0.90
C ILE A 381 -11.66 17.76 -0.10
N GLU A 382 -10.42 17.52 0.32
CA GLU A 382 -9.20 17.58 -0.48
C GLU A 382 -9.12 16.50 -1.57
N HIS A 383 -9.91 15.43 -1.45
CA HIS A 383 -10.00 14.37 -2.45
C HIS A 383 -11.09 14.63 -3.51
N LEU A 384 -11.88 15.70 -3.35
CA LEU A 384 -12.90 16.09 -4.31
C LEU A 384 -12.35 17.05 -5.35
N ASP A 385 -12.84 16.92 -6.58
CA ASP A 385 -12.62 17.94 -7.59
C ASP A 385 -13.37 19.22 -7.16
N LEU A 386 -12.71 20.38 -7.18
CA LEU A 386 -13.29 21.67 -6.75
C LEU A 386 -14.70 21.96 -7.32
N PRO A 387 -15.02 21.64 -8.60
CA PRO A 387 -16.37 21.83 -9.13
C PRO A 387 -17.47 21.01 -8.44
N ARG A 388 -17.13 19.96 -7.69
CA ARG A 388 -18.07 19.10 -6.95
C ARG A 388 -18.27 19.54 -5.51
N LEU A 389 -17.43 20.43 -5.01
CA LEU A 389 -17.50 20.90 -3.63
C LEU A 389 -18.85 21.58 -3.30
N PRO A 390 -19.47 22.41 -4.18
CA PRO A 390 -20.81 22.96 -3.91
C PRO A 390 -21.90 21.89 -3.75
N ALA A 391 -21.77 20.75 -4.44
CA ALA A 391 -22.70 19.64 -4.29
C ALA A 391 -22.56 18.96 -2.92
N LEU A 392 -21.33 18.80 -2.43
CA LEU A 392 -21.08 18.33 -1.06
C LEU A 392 -21.61 19.31 -0.02
N GLU A 393 -21.35 20.60 -0.20
CA GLU A 393 -21.85 21.66 0.70
C GLU A 393 -23.37 21.55 0.85
N TYR A 394 -24.08 21.47 -0.27
CA TYR A 394 -25.53 21.31 -0.25
C TYR A 394 -25.98 19.98 0.35
N ALA A 395 -25.34 18.86 -0.02
CA ALA A 395 -25.72 17.54 0.48
C ALA A 395 -25.57 17.42 2.01
N VAL A 396 -24.47 17.95 2.57
CA VAL A 396 -24.15 17.84 3.99
C VAL A 396 -24.80 18.95 4.81
N PHE A 397 -24.57 20.22 4.47
CA PHE A 397 -25.01 21.37 5.27
C PHE A 397 -26.44 21.82 4.93
N GLY A 398 -26.91 21.55 3.72
CA GLY A 398 -28.28 21.88 3.28
C GLY A 398 -29.29 20.77 3.56
N ALA A 399 -29.04 19.58 3.01
CA ALA A 399 -30.00 18.48 2.98
C ALA A 399 -29.92 17.55 4.20
N ALA A 400 -28.73 17.05 4.56
CA ALA A 400 -28.55 16.23 5.75
C ALA A 400 -28.70 17.06 7.04
N ARG A 401 -28.13 18.28 7.02
CA ARG A 401 -28.28 19.37 7.99
C ARG A 401 -28.19 18.91 9.46
N PRO A 402 -27.11 18.21 9.86
CA PRO A 402 -26.89 17.84 11.27
C PRO A 402 -26.63 19.10 12.11
N ARG A 403 -26.86 19.01 13.44
CA ARG A 403 -26.60 20.14 14.36
C ARG A 403 -25.12 20.50 14.46
N THR A 404 -24.25 19.53 14.23
CA THR A 404 -22.79 19.71 14.25
C THR A 404 -22.15 19.11 13.00
N VAL A 405 -21.21 19.82 12.38
CA VAL A 405 -20.35 19.25 11.33
C VAL A 405 -18.90 19.49 11.69
N VAL A 406 -18.09 18.43 11.68
CA VAL A 406 -16.64 18.52 11.88
C VAL A 406 -15.98 18.28 10.54
N VAL A 407 -15.19 19.23 10.05
CA VAL A 407 -14.41 19.09 8.82
C VAL A 407 -12.94 19.18 9.16
N THR A 408 -12.14 18.21 8.72
CA THR A 408 -10.68 18.29 8.78
C THR A 408 -10.06 18.23 7.40
N THR A 409 -8.99 18.99 7.19
CA THR A 409 -8.21 19.00 5.96
C THR A 409 -6.73 19.30 6.28
N PRO A 410 -5.78 18.86 5.45
CA PRO A 410 -4.38 19.29 5.55
C PRO A 410 -4.20 20.80 5.46
N ASN A 411 -3.13 21.31 6.08
CA ASN A 411 -2.67 22.70 5.94
C ASN A 411 -1.44 22.78 5.02
N VAL A 412 -1.60 23.29 3.79
CA VAL A 412 -0.47 23.37 2.85
C VAL A 412 0.70 24.24 3.38
N GLU A 413 0.41 25.24 4.23
CA GLU A 413 1.44 26.12 4.80
C GLU A 413 2.44 25.34 5.68
N TYR A 414 1.98 24.29 6.35
CA TYR A 414 2.85 23.45 7.18
C TYR A 414 3.80 22.57 6.35
N ASN A 415 3.62 22.49 5.03
CA ASN A 415 4.39 21.55 4.21
C ASN A 415 5.90 21.79 4.29
N VAL A 416 6.30 23.04 4.54
CA VAL A 416 7.71 23.45 4.72
C VAL A 416 8.36 22.88 5.99
N ARG A 417 7.57 22.44 6.98
CA ARG A 417 8.07 21.83 8.23
C ARG A 417 8.26 20.32 8.10
N TRP A 418 7.83 19.72 6.99
CA TRP A 418 8.15 18.34 6.69
C TRP A 418 9.50 18.30 5.94
N GLU A 419 10.54 17.78 6.58
CA GLU A 419 11.92 17.71 6.05
C GLU A 419 12.04 16.99 4.67
N THR A 420 11.01 16.21 4.29
CA THR A 420 10.99 15.41 3.05
C THR A 420 10.04 15.93 1.96
N LEU A 421 9.43 17.11 2.12
CA LEU A 421 8.52 17.70 1.13
C LEU A 421 9.16 18.93 0.44
N PRO A 422 9.42 18.90 -0.87
CA PRO A 422 9.79 20.10 -1.61
C PRO A 422 8.68 21.15 -1.50
N ALA A 423 9.04 22.39 -1.18
CA ALA A 423 8.09 23.50 -1.06
C ALA A 423 7.14 23.56 -2.30
N GLY A 424 5.83 23.69 -2.06
CA GLY A 424 4.81 23.82 -3.12
C GLY A 424 4.16 22.53 -3.62
N HIS A 425 4.42 21.36 -3.02
CA HIS A 425 3.76 20.10 -3.37
C HIS A 425 2.71 19.68 -2.32
N VAL A 426 1.60 19.10 -2.78
CA VAL A 426 0.60 18.45 -1.91
C VAL A 426 1.21 17.26 -1.16
N ARG A 427 0.88 17.11 0.13
CA ARG A 427 1.35 16.05 1.03
C ARG A 427 1.01 14.65 0.54
N HIS A 428 -0.10 14.49 -0.20
CA HIS A 428 -0.49 13.22 -0.80
C HIS A 428 -0.84 13.37 -2.28
N ARG A 429 -0.37 12.43 -3.11
CA ARG A 429 -0.62 12.39 -4.55
C ARG A 429 -2.09 12.24 -4.95
N ASP A 430 -2.93 11.83 -4.00
CA ASP A 430 -4.37 11.64 -4.18
C ASP A 430 -5.18 12.90 -3.79
N HIS A 431 -4.52 13.98 -3.36
CA HIS A 431 -5.16 15.27 -3.13
C HIS A 431 -5.36 16.00 -4.45
N ARG A 432 -6.56 16.56 -4.64
CA ARG A 432 -6.90 17.46 -5.74
C ARG A 432 -6.46 18.89 -5.45
N PHE A 433 -6.43 19.26 -4.18
CA PHE A 433 -5.94 20.54 -3.68
C PHE A 433 -5.52 20.39 -2.21
N GLU A 434 -4.70 21.33 -1.71
CA GLU A 434 -4.51 21.56 -0.29
C GLU A 434 -4.62 23.05 -0.02
N TRP A 435 -5.50 23.43 0.90
CA TRP A 435 -5.72 24.83 1.23
C TRP A 435 -4.76 25.32 2.30
N THR A 436 -4.43 26.61 2.19
CA THR A 436 -3.92 27.42 3.29
C THR A 436 -4.99 27.60 4.38
N ARG A 437 -4.58 28.13 5.54
CA ARG A 437 -5.50 28.53 6.61
C ARG A 437 -6.47 29.59 6.17
N GLU A 438 -6.03 30.54 5.34
CA GLU A 438 -6.90 31.60 4.83
C GLU A 438 -7.97 31.05 3.88
N GLU A 439 -7.58 30.21 2.92
CA GLU A 439 -8.51 29.59 1.97
C GLU A 439 -9.55 28.71 2.68
N PHE A 440 -9.10 27.84 3.61
CA PHE A 440 -10.00 26.98 4.38
C PHE A 440 -10.96 27.79 5.26
N ARG A 441 -10.47 28.82 5.95
CA ARG A 441 -11.32 29.70 6.78
C ARG A 441 -12.33 30.48 5.94
N THR A 442 -11.92 30.95 4.77
CA THR A 442 -12.80 31.68 3.84
C THR A 442 -13.91 30.78 3.33
N TRP A 443 -13.56 29.58 2.84
CA TRP A 443 -14.52 28.59 2.42
C TRP A 443 -15.49 28.23 3.55
N ALA A 444 -14.97 27.90 4.74
CA ALA A 444 -15.78 27.47 5.86
C ALA A 444 -16.76 28.57 6.31
N ARG A 445 -16.34 29.83 6.39
CA ARG A 445 -17.23 30.95 6.72
C ARG A 445 -18.34 31.14 5.67
N ALA A 446 -18.01 31.03 4.38
CA ALA A 446 -19.01 31.15 3.31
C ALA A 446 -20.04 30.02 3.35
N VAL A 447 -19.62 28.78 3.65
CA VAL A 447 -20.54 27.65 3.86
C VAL A 447 -21.41 27.88 5.10
N ALA A 448 -20.81 28.34 6.18
CA ALA A 448 -21.50 28.61 7.43
C ALA A 448 -22.62 29.65 7.25
N GLU A 449 -22.28 30.79 6.63
CA GLU A 449 -23.24 31.85 6.30
C GLU A 449 -24.39 31.36 5.40
N ARG A 450 -24.06 30.63 4.32
CA ARG A 450 -25.06 30.16 3.35
C ARG A 450 -26.06 29.17 3.96
N HIS A 451 -25.61 28.34 4.89
CA HIS A 451 -26.41 27.26 5.46
C HIS A 451 -26.94 27.54 6.87
N GLY A 452 -26.55 28.67 7.47
CA GLY A 452 -26.99 29.11 8.80
C GLY A 452 -26.29 28.40 9.94
N TYR A 453 -25.00 28.09 9.77
CA TYR A 453 -24.12 27.57 10.83
C TYR A 453 -23.23 28.70 11.34
N ASP A 454 -22.78 28.58 12.59
CA ASP A 454 -21.56 29.21 13.06
C ASP A 454 -20.37 28.29 12.82
N VAL A 455 -19.16 28.85 12.76
CA VAL A 455 -17.93 28.07 12.57
C VAL A 455 -16.84 28.49 13.55
N GLU A 456 -16.30 27.50 14.25
CA GLU A 456 -15.15 27.59 15.15
C GLU A 456 -13.96 26.84 14.54
N PHE A 457 -12.75 27.41 14.60
CA PHE A 457 -11.54 26.76 14.09
C PHE A 457 -10.66 26.26 15.24
N ARG A 458 -10.21 25.00 15.17
CA ARG A 458 -9.35 24.39 16.19
C ARG A 458 -8.06 23.86 15.56
N PRO A 459 -6.91 23.97 16.25
CA PRO A 459 -5.68 23.36 15.77
C PRO A 459 -5.70 21.84 15.98
N VAL A 460 -5.09 21.11 15.04
CA VAL A 460 -4.88 19.66 15.17
C VAL A 460 -3.40 19.36 14.92
N GLY A 461 -2.70 19.02 16.01
CA GLY A 461 -1.27 18.79 16.04
C GLY A 461 -0.47 19.99 16.53
N PRO A 462 0.86 19.93 16.47
CA PRO A 462 1.74 21.02 16.91
C PRO A 462 1.39 22.32 16.20
N ASP A 463 0.99 23.33 16.96
CA ASP A 463 0.61 24.64 16.43
C ASP A 463 1.87 25.49 16.24
N ASP A 464 2.40 25.49 15.01
CA ASP A 464 3.60 26.24 14.67
C ASP A 464 3.27 27.75 14.58
N PRO A 465 4.07 28.63 15.19
CA PRO A 465 3.77 30.06 15.24
C PRO A 465 3.76 30.73 13.85
N GLU A 466 4.48 30.18 12.87
CA GLU A 466 4.57 30.76 11.52
C GLU A 466 3.52 30.12 10.60
N VAL A 467 3.47 28.79 10.56
CA VAL A 467 2.68 28.05 9.57
C VAL A 467 1.41 27.39 10.12
N GLY A 468 1.16 27.49 11.42
CA GLY A 468 -0.01 26.95 12.11
C GLY A 468 0.06 25.44 12.33
N PRO A 469 -1.08 24.76 12.54
CA PRO A 469 -1.11 23.33 12.77
C PRO A 469 -0.99 22.54 11.47
N PRO A 470 -0.48 21.29 11.49
CA PRO A 470 -0.43 20.45 10.30
C PRO A 470 -1.82 20.08 9.79
N THR A 471 -2.81 19.87 10.65
CA THR A 471 -4.20 19.64 10.23
C THR A 471 -5.08 20.79 10.68
N GLN A 472 -5.99 21.21 9.81
CA GLN A 472 -6.99 22.23 10.08
C GLN A 472 -8.31 21.57 10.47
N LEU A 473 -9.00 22.10 11.48
CA LEU A 473 -10.34 21.66 11.87
C LEU A 473 -11.29 22.84 11.88
N ALA A 474 -12.43 22.70 11.19
CA ALA A 474 -13.58 23.59 11.29
C ALA A 474 -14.74 22.84 11.94
N LEU A 475 -15.26 23.39 13.03
CA LEU A 475 -16.39 22.90 13.78
C LEU A 475 -17.58 23.82 13.49
N PHE A 476 -18.55 23.30 12.73
CA PHE A 476 -19.77 24.01 12.39
C PHE A 476 -20.87 23.64 13.37
N THR A 477 -21.63 24.63 13.83
CA THR A 477 -22.77 24.42 14.72
C THR A 477 -23.99 25.19 14.27
N LEU A 478 -25.16 24.54 14.27
CA LEU A 478 -26.42 25.24 14.15
C LEU A 478 -26.77 25.86 15.51
N ASP A 479 -26.93 27.17 15.54
CA ASP A 479 -27.61 27.83 16.63
C ASP A 479 -29.07 27.37 16.65
N THR A 480 -29.38 26.47 17.59
CA THR A 480 -30.78 26.18 17.91
C THR A 480 -31.18 27.19 18.97
N PRO A 481 -32.10 28.13 18.72
CA PRO A 481 -32.69 28.89 19.82
C PRO A 481 -33.28 27.88 20.82
N ALA A 482 -32.88 28.01 22.08
CA ALA A 482 -33.41 27.19 23.17
C ALA A 482 -34.95 27.17 23.09
N GLY A 483 -35.53 25.97 23.17
CA GLY A 483 -36.84 25.66 22.64
C GLY A 483 -37.94 26.65 22.97
N THR A 484 -38.66 27.09 21.93
CA THR A 484 -40.10 27.31 22.09
C THR A 484 -40.72 25.91 22.21
N ALA A 485 -40.99 25.51 23.45
CA ALA A 485 -41.93 24.44 23.71
C ALA A 485 -43.22 24.79 22.97
N THR A 486 -43.55 24.05 21.92
CA THR A 486 -44.82 24.18 21.23
C THR A 486 -45.88 23.62 22.17
N GLU A 487 -46.57 24.54 22.82
CA GLU A 487 -47.69 24.34 23.74
C GLU A 487 -48.95 23.80 23.03
N LYS A 488 -48.81 22.90 22.04
CA LYS A 488 -49.93 22.47 21.18
C LYS A 488 -50.16 20.97 21.02
N GLU A 489 -49.50 20.12 21.81
CA GLU A 489 -49.83 18.68 21.88
C GLU A 489 -50.22 18.17 23.28
N ALA A 490 -50.47 19.06 24.24
CA ALA A 490 -51.05 18.72 25.55
C ALA A 490 -52.59 18.83 25.60
N LYS A 491 -53.28 18.76 24.44
CA LYS A 491 -54.75 18.69 24.35
C LYS A 491 -55.20 17.55 23.43
N ALA A 492 -54.82 16.34 23.81
CA ALA A 492 -55.49 15.11 23.42
C ALA A 492 -55.16 14.03 24.47
N ALA A 493 -55.68 14.22 25.68
CA ALA A 493 -55.81 13.20 26.72
C ALA A 493 -57.27 13.18 27.17
#